data_AF-A0A2V9QK87-F1
#
_entry.id   AF-A0A2V9QK87-F1
#
_cell.length_a   1.000
_cell.length_b   1.000
_cell.length_c   1.000
_cell.angle_alpha   90.00
_cell.angle_beta   90.00
_cell.angle_gamma   90.00
#
_symmetry.space_group_name_H-M   'P 1'
#
loop_
_entity.id
_entity.type
_entity.pdbx_description
1 polymer ?
#
loop_
_entity_poly.entity_id
_entity_poly.type
_entity_poly.pdbx_seq_one_letter_code
_entity_poly.pdbx_strand_id
1 'polypeptide(L)'
;MKLLSIFVAAVFLIPLYASAKDKAEVFSGKSVASQLQALAQTAKASASGGATLGDYGSHAIKLSVRITSGGAEVHAHYDDVFVVTEGTATLVTG
;
A
#
# COMPACT_ATOMS: atom_id res chain seq x y z
N MET A 1 -16.34 -48.66 15.68
CA MET A 1 -15.84 -47.93 14.48
C MET A 1 -16.81 -46.86 13.95
N LYS A 2 -17.70 -46.27 14.77
CA LYS A 2 -18.62 -45.19 14.33
C LYS A 2 -18.44 -43.86 15.08
N LEU A 3 -17.52 -43.82 16.04
CA LEU A 3 -17.26 -42.63 16.88
C LEU A 3 -15.99 -41.86 16.46
N LEU A 4 -15.18 -42.41 15.54
CA LEU A 4 -13.95 -41.77 15.06
C LEU A 4 -14.18 -40.83 13.86
N SER A 5 -15.35 -40.90 13.22
CA SER A 5 -15.68 -40.11 12.03
C SER A 5 -16.25 -38.73 12.34
N ILE A 6 -16.59 -38.44 13.59
CA ILE A 6 -17.20 -37.15 13.98
C ILE A 6 -16.13 -36.10 14.32
N PHE A 7 -14.91 -36.52 14.67
CA PHE A 7 -13.83 -35.59 15.02
C PHE A 7 -13.15 -34.92 13.82
N VAL A 8 -13.27 -35.50 12.62
CA VAL A 8 -12.61 -34.98 11.40
C VAL A 8 -13.43 -33.85 10.75
N ALA A 9 -14.73 -33.74 11.04
CA ALA A 9 -15.58 -32.69 10.46
C ALA A 9 -15.48 -31.32 11.17
N ALA A 10 -14.90 -31.27 12.38
CA ALA A 10 -14.81 -30.03 13.16
C ALA A 10 -13.64 -29.12 12.74
N VAL A 11 -12.66 -29.62 11.98
CA VAL A 11 -11.45 -28.87 11.61
C VAL A 11 -11.65 -28.02 10.33
N PHE A 12 -12.73 -28.21 9.59
CA PHE A 12 -13.04 -27.43 8.38
C PHE A 12 -13.87 -26.15 8.61
N LEU A 13 -14.11 -25.77 9.87
CA LEU A 13 -14.79 -24.52 10.25
C LEU A 13 -13.79 -23.42 10.69
N ILE A 14 -12.56 -23.46 10.18
CA ILE A 14 -11.65 -22.31 10.27
C ILE A 14 -12.31 -21.17 9.48
N PRO A 15 -12.50 -19.99 10.10
CA PRO A 15 -13.50 -19.04 9.64
C PRO A 15 -13.10 -18.45 8.29
N LEU A 16 -13.89 -18.75 7.26
CA LEU A 16 -13.95 -17.98 6.01
C LEU A 16 -14.58 -16.57 6.22
N TYR A 17 -14.74 -16.13 7.46
CA TYR A 17 -15.28 -14.83 7.84
C TYR A 17 -14.19 -13.95 8.44
N ALA A 18 -13.12 -13.72 7.70
CA ALA A 18 -12.52 -12.39 7.70
C ALA A 18 -13.33 -11.51 6.75
N SER A 19 -14.64 -11.33 7.02
CA SER A 19 -15.31 -10.13 6.52
C SER A 19 -14.57 -8.98 7.18
N ALA A 20 -13.83 -8.20 6.39
CA ALA A 20 -13.23 -6.96 6.86
C ALA A 20 -14.32 -6.19 7.62
N LYS A 21 -14.20 -6.15 8.95
CA LYS A 21 -15.19 -5.52 9.83
C LYS A 21 -15.25 -4.01 9.61
N ASP A 22 -14.22 -3.47 8.96
CA ASP A 22 -14.10 -2.08 8.61
C ASP A 22 -14.45 -1.86 7.14
N LYS A 23 -15.20 -0.78 6.87
CA LYS A 23 -15.39 -0.28 5.51
C LYS A 23 -14.00 0.01 4.91
N ALA A 24 -13.87 -0.12 3.59
CA ALA A 24 -12.64 0.30 2.91
C ALA A 24 -12.30 1.73 3.32
N GLU A 25 -11.07 1.96 3.77
CA GLU A 25 -10.60 3.31 4.07
C GLU A 25 -10.56 4.11 2.76
N VAL A 26 -11.15 5.31 2.79
CA VAL A 26 -11.22 6.17 1.61
C VAL A 26 -10.47 7.46 1.89
N PHE A 27 -9.35 7.64 1.19
CA PHE A 27 -8.63 8.91 1.17
C PHE A 27 -9.28 9.84 0.15
N SER A 28 -9.82 10.97 0.62
CA SER A 28 -10.42 11.95 -0.30
C SER A 28 -9.37 12.55 -1.24
N GLY A 29 -9.71 12.72 -2.52
CA GLY A 29 -8.79 13.32 -3.50
C GLY A 29 -8.29 14.70 -3.07
N LYS A 30 -9.12 15.50 -2.37
CA LYS A 30 -8.72 16.79 -1.80
C LYS A 30 -7.63 16.66 -0.75
N SER A 31 -7.76 15.69 0.16
CA SER A 31 -6.76 15.43 1.21
C SER A 31 -5.44 14.95 0.60
N VAL A 32 -5.51 14.01 -0.35
CA VAL A 32 -4.34 13.50 -1.05
C VAL A 32 -3.61 14.61 -1.80
N ALA A 33 -4.35 15.44 -2.55
CA ALA A 33 -3.78 16.57 -3.29
C ALA A 33 -3.12 17.61 -2.35
N SER A 34 -3.76 17.93 -1.23
CA SER A 34 -3.20 18.85 -0.24
C SER A 34 -1.89 18.31 0.37
N GLN A 35 -1.83 17.01 0.66
CA GLN A 35 -0.64 16.38 1.22
C GLN A 35 0.50 16.29 0.19
N LEU A 36 0.19 15.98 -1.07
CA LEU A 36 1.15 16.02 -2.18
C LEU A 36 1.74 17.43 -2.36
N GLN A 37 0.92 18.49 -2.29
CA GLN A 37 1.43 19.86 -2.37
C GLN A 37 2.36 20.19 -1.20
N ALA A 38 2.03 19.77 0.02
CA ALA A 38 2.91 19.95 1.18
C ALA A 38 4.24 19.20 1.02
N LEU A 39 4.19 17.93 0.57
CA LEU A 39 5.38 17.14 0.28
C LEU A 39 6.24 17.77 -0.83
N ALA A 40 5.62 18.36 -1.85
CA ALA A 40 6.33 19.08 -2.91
C ALA A 40 7.08 20.30 -2.38
N GLN A 41 6.54 21.03 -1.38
CA GLN A 41 7.28 22.12 -0.73
C GLN A 41 8.49 21.58 0.04
N THR A 42 8.33 20.50 0.81
CA THR A 42 9.44 19.88 1.54
C THR A 42 10.52 19.36 0.59
N ALA A 43 10.11 18.72 -0.51
CA ALA A 43 11.01 18.14 -1.49
C ALA A 43 11.91 19.18 -2.18
N LYS A 44 11.55 20.48 -2.18
CA LYS A 44 12.42 21.56 -2.68
C LYS A 44 13.77 21.63 -1.97
N ALA A 45 13.84 21.23 -0.70
CA ALA A 45 15.08 21.23 0.07
C ALA A 45 15.80 19.87 0.03
N SER A 46 15.08 18.77 -0.17
CA SER A 46 15.59 17.40 0.01
C SER A 46 15.57 16.54 -1.27
N ALA A 47 15.24 17.12 -2.43
CA ALA A 47 15.03 16.46 -3.72
C ALA A 47 13.85 15.46 -3.79
N SER A 48 13.36 15.00 -2.64
CA SER A 48 12.24 14.07 -2.53
C SER A 48 11.51 14.24 -1.19
N GLY A 49 10.27 13.73 -1.13
CA GLY A 49 9.48 13.66 0.09
C GLY A 49 8.48 12.52 0.01
N GLY A 50 8.08 11.98 1.16
CA GLY A 50 7.10 10.91 1.22
C GLY A 50 6.29 10.92 2.51
N ALA A 51 5.13 10.29 2.47
CA ALA A 51 4.27 10.09 3.63
C ALA A 51 3.48 8.78 3.51
N THR A 52 3.20 8.15 4.64
CA THR A 52 2.28 7.01 4.72
C THR A 52 0.85 7.54 4.92
N LEU A 53 -0.08 7.11 4.06
CA LEU A 53 -1.52 7.37 4.22
C LEU A 53 -2.17 6.32 5.12
N GLY A 54 -1.78 5.06 4.97
CA GLY A 54 -2.26 3.95 5.80
C GLY A 54 -1.24 2.82 5.83
N ASP A 55 -1.15 2.15 6.97
CA ASP A 55 -0.35 0.94 7.19
C ASP A 55 -1.27 -0.14 7.77
N TYR A 56 -1.33 -1.27 7.06
CA TYR A 56 -2.25 -2.36 7.36
C TYR A 56 -1.51 -3.66 7.68
N GLY A 57 -0.22 -3.57 8.00
CA GLY A 57 0.65 -4.69 8.36
C GLY A 57 1.11 -5.53 7.17
N SER A 58 0.20 -5.92 6.26
CA SER A 58 0.55 -6.65 5.03
C SER A 58 0.89 -5.75 3.86
N HIS A 59 0.40 -4.52 3.86
CA HIS A 59 0.63 -3.51 2.82
C HIS A 59 0.51 -2.11 3.42
N ALA A 60 1.01 -1.13 2.69
CA ALA A 60 0.89 0.28 3.03
C ALA A 60 0.54 1.09 1.79
N ILE A 61 -0.24 2.16 1.98
CA ILE A 61 -0.51 3.15 0.94
C ILE A 61 0.36 4.37 1.25
N LYS A 62 1.18 4.77 0.30
CA LYS A 62 2.16 5.85 0.47
C LYS A 62 2.00 6.91 -0.62
N LEU A 63 2.33 8.14 -0.26
CA LEU A 63 2.56 9.25 -1.18
C LEU A 63 4.05 9.47 -1.34
N SER A 64 4.47 9.78 -2.57
CA SER A 64 5.86 10.08 -2.90
C SER A 64 5.92 11.24 -3.87
N VAL A 65 6.85 12.16 -3.64
CA VAL A 65 7.17 13.29 -4.52
C VAL A 65 8.67 13.27 -4.80
N ARG A 66 9.05 13.37 -6.07
CA ARG A 66 10.43 13.51 -6.52
C ARG A 66 10.52 14.75 -7.40
N ILE A 67 11.43 15.66 -7.10
CA ILE A 67 11.66 16.88 -7.91
C ILE A 67 12.88 16.74 -8.85
N THR A 68 13.69 15.71 -8.65
CA THR A 68 14.80 15.34 -9.54
C THR A 68 14.78 13.85 -9.84
N SER A 69 15.23 13.47 -11.02
CA SER A 69 15.46 12.06 -11.41
C SER A 69 16.76 11.52 -10.81
N GLY A 70 16.92 10.19 -10.77
CA GLY A 70 18.20 9.53 -10.43
C GLY A 70 18.17 8.58 -9.24
N GLY A 71 17.06 8.52 -8.49
CA GLY A 71 16.85 7.51 -7.44
C GLY A 71 15.97 6.37 -7.94
N ALA A 72 16.55 5.17 -8.08
CA ALA A 72 15.76 3.96 -8.30
C ALA A 72 15.23 3.45 -6.96
N GLU A 73 13.96 3.05 -6.93
CA GLU A 73 13.40 2.25 -5.84
C GLU A 73 13.59 0.79 -6.23
N VAL A 74 14.38 0.07 -5.44
CA VAL A 74 14.68 -1.35 -5.67
C VAL A 74 14.20 -2.11 -4.46
N HIS A 75 13.18 -2.93 -4.66
CA HIS A 75 12.64 -3.79 -3.60
C HIS A 75 12.81 -5.26 -3.99
N ALA A 76 13.52 -6.02 -3.15
CA ALA A 76 13.75 -7.45 -3.38
C ALA A 76 12.57 -8.34 -2.93
N HIS A 77 11.69 -7.80 -2.08
CA HIS A 77 10.62 -8.54 -1.40
C HIS A 77 9.28 -7.81 -1.37
N TYR A 78 9.10 -6.77 -2.20
CA TYR A 78 7.85 -6.02 -2.28
C TYR A 78 7.41 -5.90 -3.72
N ASP A 79 6.11 -6.11 -3.94
CA ASP A 79 5.43 -5.77 -5.18
C ASP A 79 4.75 -4.42 -4.98
N ASP A 80 5.26 -3.38 -5.64
CA ASP A 80 4.69 -2.05 -5.56
C ASP A 80 3.76 -1.76 -6.72
N VAL A 81 2.63 -1.11 -6.42
CA VAL A 81 1.73 -0.56 -7.44
C VAL A 81 1.84 0.96 -7.41
N PHE A 82 2.37 1.53 -8.48
CA PHE A 82 2.51 2.97 -8.62
C PHE A 82 1.39 3.56 -9.48
N VAL A 83 0.78 4.64 -8.97
CA VAL A 83 -0.12 5.50 -9.74
C VAL A 83 0.56 6.87 -9.89
N VAL A 84 0.96 7.21 -11.11
CA VAL A 84 1.54 8.53 -11.40
C VAL A 84 0.42 9.55 -11.48
N THR A 85 0.31 10.41 -10.47
CA THR A 85 -0.72 11.46 -10.42
C THR A 85 -0.31 12.75 -11.14
N GLU A 86 0.99 13.00 -11.27
CA GLU A 86 1.56 14.15 -11.97
C GLU A 86 2.98 13.83 -12.48
N GLY A 87 3.37 14.41 -13.60
CA GLY A 87 4.71 14.22 -14.19
C GLY A 87 4.86 12.89 -14.91
N THR A 88 6.05 12.29 -14.82
CA THR A 88 6.37 11.00 -15.46
C THR A 88 7.21 10.14 -14.54
N ALA A 89 7.08 8.82 -14.67
CA ALA A 89 7.95 7.84 -14.04
C ALA A 89 8.51 6.89 -15.09
N THR A 90 9.73 6.41 -14.88
CA THR A 90 10.36 5.40 -15.75
C THR A 90 10.39 4.08 -15.01
N LEU A 91 9.70 3.08 -15.55
CA LEU A 91 9.84 1.69 -15.11
C LEU A 91 10.97 1.04 -15.92
N VAL A 92 12.00 0.57 -15.22
CA VAL A 92 13.09 -0.20 -15.82
C VAL A 92 12.84 -1.68 -15.52
N THR A 93 12.71 -2.49 -16.56
CA THR A 93 12.53 -3.94 -16.49
C THR A 93 13.66 -4.63 -17.25
N GLY A 94 13.93 -5.91 -16.95
CA GLY A 94 14.93 -6.75 -17.65
C GLY A 94 14.30 -8.03 -18.18
#